data_AF-A0ABD5PTZ5-F1
#
_entry.id   AF-A0ABD5PTZ5-F1
#
_cell.length_a   1.000
_cell.length_b   1.000
_cell.length_c   1.000
_cell.angle_alpha   90.00
_cell.angle_beta   90.00
_cell.angle_gamma   90.00
#
_symmetry.space_group_name_H-M   'P 1'
#
loop_
_entity.id
_entity.type
_entity.pdbx_description
1 polymer ?
#
loop_
_entity_poly.entity_id
_entity_poly.type
_entity_poly.pdbx_seq_one_letter_code
_entity_poly.pdbx_strand_id
1 'polypeptide(L)' 'MSQVTEERDGVRTPEETREIGHDEYDPVGTLVLIGLYFLILVALWFFMYFVEFLGNDPTVVGTVMGVL' A
#
# COMPACT_ATOMS: atom_id res chain seq x y z
N MET A 1 -35.72 -49.55 8.00
CA MET A 1 -35.41 -48.38 8.85
C MET A 1 -34.30 -47.61 8.13
N SER A 2 -34.67 -46.54 7.42
CA SER A 2 -33.76 -45.63 6.72
C SER A 2 -33.36 -44.49 7.66
N GLN A 3 -32.23 -44.61 8.34
CA GLN A 3 -31.52 -43.48 8.90
C GLN A 3 -30.27 -43.34 8.01
N VAL A 4 -30.40 -42.66 6.88
CA VAL A 4 -30.15 -41.21 6.80
C VAL A 4 -28.68 -40.97 7.14
N THR A 5 -27.90 -40.92 6.07
CA THR A 5 -26.89 -39.88 5.87
C THR A 5 -25.91 -39.72 7.02
N GLU A 6 -24.76 -40.40 6.90
CA GLU A 6 -23.48 -39.81 7.28
C GLU A 6 -23.33 -38.50 6.49
N GLU A 7 -23.97 -37.47 7.01
CA GLU A 7 -23.69 -36.08 6.68
C GLU A 7 -22.23 -35.91 7.12
N ARG A 8 -21.34 -35.96 6.13
CA ARG A 8 -20.02 -35.37 6.25
C ARG A 8 -20.25 -33.90 6.55
N ASP A 9 -20.44 -33.61 7.83
CA ASP A 9 -20.34 -32.26 8.37
C ASP A 9 -18.84 -31.96 8.32
N GLY A 10 -18.36 -31.71 7.10
CA GLY A 10 -17.09 -31.07 6.88
C GLY A 10 -17.21 -29.77 7.65
N VAL A 11 -16.48 -29.70 8.76
CA VAL A 11 -16.39 -28.53 9.64
C VAL A 11 -16.23 -27.32 8.74
N ARG A 12 -17.34 -26.66 8.43
CA ARG A 12 -17.32 -25.31 7.90
C ARG A 12 -16.95 -24.50 9.12
N THR A 13 -15.65 -24.34 9.33
CA THR A 13 -15.15 -23.26 10.16
C THR A 13 -15.86 -22.02 9.63
N PRO A 14 -16.76 -21.37 10.40
CA PRO A 14 -17.27 -20.08 9.99
C PRO A 14 -16.03 -19.24 9.69
N GLU A 15 -16.03 -18.53 8.56
CA GLU A 15 -15.00 -17.55 8.21
C GLU A 15 -14.75 -16.70 9.46
N GLU A 16 -13.74 -17.08 10.24
CA GLU A 16 -13.51 -16.53 11.56
C GLU A 16 -12.93 -15.16 11.28
N THR A 17 -13.82 -14.17 11.22
CA THR A 17 -13.42 -12.77 11.22
C THR A 17 -12.82 -12.54 12.60
N ARG A 18 -11.56 -12.92 12.76
CA ARG A 18 -10.77 -12.68 13.95
C ARG A 18 -10.69 -11.17 14.08
N GLU A 19 -11.45 -10.61 15.02
CA GLU A 19 -11.27 -9.22 15.44
C GLU A 19 -9.81 -9.09 15.87
N ILE A 20 -9.04 -8.32 15.10
CA ILE A 20 -7.69 -7.96 15.49
C ILE A 20 -7.84 -7.02 16.69
N GLY A 21 -7.47 -7.50 17.88
CA GLY A 21 -7.39 -6.66 19.06
C GLY A 21 -6.40 -5.54 18.78
N HIS A 22 -6.77 -4.29 19.11
CA HIS A 22 -5.87 -3.14 18.95
C HIS A 22 -4.58 -3.29 19.77
N ASP A 23 -4.59 -4.20 20.73
CA ASP A 23 -3.48 -4.62 21.58
C ASP A 23 -2.39 -5.40 20.81
N GLU A 24 -2.73 -6.01 19.67
CA GLU A 24 -1.77 -6.66 18.75
C GLU A 24 -1.18 -5.68 17.73
N TYR A 25 -1.71 -4.45 17.64
CA TYR A 25 -1.18 -3.41 16.76
C TYR A 25 0.11 -2.83 17.35
N ASP A 26 1.21 -2.93 16.60
CA ASP A 26 2.46 -2.25 16.90
C ASP A 26 2.50 -0.87 16.19
N PRO A 27 2.28 0.24 16.92
CA PRO A 27 2.32 1.58 16.34
C PRO A 27 3.71 1.96 15.87
N VAL A 28 4.77 1.46 16.52
CA VAL A 28 6.15 1.79 16.19
C VAL A 28 6.55 1.06 14.91
N GLY A 29 6.27 -0.24 14.82
CA GLY A 29 6.51 -1.04 13.61
C GLY A 29 5.79 -0.46 12.39
N THR A 30 4.53 -0.06 12.56
CA THR A 30 3.75 0.58 11.48
C THR A 30 4.34 1.93 11.08
N LEU A 31 4.75 2.76 12.04
CA LEU A 31 5.37 4.06 11.77
C LEU A 31 6.70 3.89 11.02
N VAL A 32 7.49 2.87 11.37
CA VAL A 32 8.72 2.53 10.65
C VAL A 32 8.42 2.09 9.21
N LEU A 33 7.40 1.24 8.99
CA LEU A 33 6.97 0.84 7.65
C LEU A 33 6.58 2.04 6.79
N ILE A 34 5.72 2.91 7.33
CA ILE A 34 5.25 4.12 6.63
C ILE A 34 6.41 5.08 6.39
N GLY A 35 7.28 5.30 7.38
CA GLY A 35 8.45 6.16 7.27
C GLY A 35 9.44 5.67 6.22
N LEU A 36 9.74 4.37 6.20
CA LEU A 36 10.58 3.75 5.19
C LEU A 36 9.96 3.86 3.79
N TYR A 37 8.66 3.59 3.67
CA TYR A 37 7.94 3.74 2.41
C TYR A 37 7.99 5.18 1.89
N PHE A 38 7.72 6.16 2.76
CA PHE A 38 7.80 7.57 2.42
C PHE A 38 9.21 7.99 2.00
N LEU A 39 10.24 7.50 2.70
CA LEU A 39 11.64 7.75 2.35
C LEU A 39 11.99 7.23 0.95
N ILE A 40 11.50 6.03 0.58
CA ILE A 40 11.67 5.48 -0.76
C ILE A 40 10.97 6.37 -1.80
N LEU A 41 9.75 6.82 -1.53
CA LEU A 41 9.03 7.71 -2.43
C LEU A 41 9.77 9.03 -2.66
N VAL A 42 10.26 9.67 -1.61
CA VAL A 42 11.03 10.92 -1.71
C VAL A 42 12.34 10.69 -2.45
N ALA A 43 13.02 9.57 -2.20
CA ALA A 43 14.26 9.23 -2.90
C ALA A 43 14.01 9.01 -4.40
N LEU A 44 12.96 8.27 -4.77
CA LEU A 44 12.58 8.05 -6.17
C LEU A 44 12.11 9.34 -6.84
N TRP A 45 11.33 10.16 -6.14
CA TRP A 45 10.88 11.47 -6.62
C TRP A 45 12.07 12.40 -6.90
N PHE A 46 13.01 12.50 -5.96
CA PHE A 46 14.23 13.27 -6.11
C PHE A 46 15.08 12.71 -7.26
N PHE A 47 15.26 11.39 -7.33
CA PHE A 47 15.98 10.73 -8.42
C PHE A 47 15.38 11.04 -9.79
N MET A 48 14.05 10.97 -9.94
CA MET A 48 13.36 11.34 -11.18
C MET A 48 13.58 12.82 -11.53
N TYR A 49 13.58 13.72 -10.54
CA TYR A 49 13.96 15.12 -10.75
C TYR A 49 15.39 15.22 -11.32
N PHE A 50 16.39 14.54 -10.75
CA PHE A 50 17.75 14.55 -11.32
C PHE A 50 17.80 13.99 -12.74
N VAL A 51 17.11 12.89 -13.01
CA VAL A 51 17.05 12.30 -14.36
C VAL A 51 16.48 13.28 -15.38
N GLU A 52 15.47 14.05 -15.00
CA GLU A 52 14.85 15.05 -15.87
C GLU A 52 15.73 16.30 -16.06
N PHE A 53 16.40 16.77 -15.00
CA PHE A 53 17.12 18.06 -15.02
C PHE A 53 18.65 17.96 -15.27
N LEU A 54 19.27 16.78 -15.25
CA LEU A 54 20.71 16.61 -15.53
C LEU A 54 21.04 16.30 -17.01
N GLY A 55 20.07 15.98 -17.85
CA GLY A 55 20.33 15.43 -19.20
C GLY A 55 19.45 15.92 -20.36
N ASN A 56 18.41 16.70 -20.10
CA ASN A 56 17.59 17.33 -21.14
C ASN A 56 17.32 18.78 -20.73
N ASP A 57 17.68 19.73 -21.60
CA ASP A 57 17.42 21.15 -21.36
C ASP A 57 15.96 21.36 -20.94
N PRO A 58 15.71 22.26 -19.97
CA PRO A 58 14.47 22.31 -19.23
C PRO A 58 13.32 22.67 -20.19
N THR A 59 12.48 21.69 -20.53
CA THR A 59 11.17 22.00 -21.09
C THR A 59 10.31 22.48 -19.92
N VAL A 60 10.52 23.73 -19.53
CA VAL A 60 9.74 24.43 -18.51
C VAL A 60 8.29 24.41 -18.96
N VAL A 61 7.49 23.46 -18.46
CA VAL A 61 6.02 23.56 -18.46
C VAL A 61 5.63 24.65 -17.46
N GLY A 62 5.95 25.88 -17.85
CA GLY A 62 5.80 27.11 -17.08
C GLY A 62 5.95 28.36 -17.94
N THR A 63 6.47 28.23 -19.17
CA THR A 63 6.50 29.32 -20.18
C THR A 63 5.35 29.23 -21.19
N VAL A 64 4.40 28.28 -21.03
CA VAL A 64 3.16 28.31 -21.82
C VAL A 64 2.17 29.29 -21.17
N MET A 65 2.43 30.57 -21.43
CA MET A 65 1.42 31.61 -21.62
C MET A 65 0.48 31.92 -20.44
N GLY A 66 1.03 32.53 -19.40
CA GLY A 66 0.33 33.62 -18.74
C GLY A 66 0.19 34.79 -19.73
N VAL A 67 -1.04 35.02 -20.20
CA VAL A 67 -1.60 36.30 -20.63
C VAL A 67 -0.73 37.14 -21.58
N LEU A 68 -0.92 36.96 -22.90
CA LEU A 68 -0.91 38.03 -23.91
C LEU A 68 -1.93 37.70 -25.00
#